data_AF-A0A5B2VK99-F1
#
_entry.id   AF-A0A5B2VK99-F1
#
_cell.length_a   1.000
_cell.length_b   1.000
_cell.length_c   1.000
_cell.angle_alpha   90.00
_cell.angle_beta   90.00
_cell.angle_gamma   90.00
#
_symmetry.space_group_name_H-M   'P 1'
#
loop_
_entity.id
_entity.type
_entity.pdbx_description
1 polymer ?
#
loop_
_entity_poly.entity_id
_entity_poly.type
_entity_poly.pdbx_seq_one_letter_code
_entity_poly.pdbx_strand_id
1 'polypeptide(L)'
;MKKLKLIQFLTVVFIFILSSCSKDDKPLQQSSNYVLVHGAWQAPYAWQTVKNNLEKQGNKVVVVELPGHGDDQTIPGTITLDVYRDKVIDAISKMNGKVILVGHSLGGMIISSVAEAIPSKIEKLVYVAAYLPVSGQTLDQLAHTDRDSQLVDSVLIFNNANYTVDVKHDHIVNLFIQDGTPEIQQLVLQNYRTEPLIPFINPVTLTEGNFGSVKKVYIKTLQDHVISPYLQDKMITAGVVKSVYQINTGHCPFLSQPDALTSLLTQAANN
;
A
#
# COMPACT_ATOMS: atom_id res chain seq x y z
N MET A 1 41.74 -77.81 40.97
CA MET A 1 40.45 -77.80 40.25
C MET A 1 39.38 -77.16 41.12
N LYS A 2 38.85 -76.00 40.69
CA LYS A 2 37.51 -75.40 40.96
C LYS A 2 37.65 -73.88 40.79
N LYS A 3 37.26 -73.37 39.61
CA LYS A 3 37.10 -71.93 39.36
C LYS A 3 35.72 -71.51 39.88
N LEU A 4 35.69 -70.56 40.81
CA LEU A 4 34.48 -69.89 41.29
C LEU A 4 34.20 -68.71 40.34
N LYS A 5 33.04 -68.68 39.68
CA LYS A 5 32.61 -67.57 38.82
C LYS A 5 32.05 -66.44 39.70
N LEU A 6 32.66 -65.26 39.64
CA LEU A 6 32.13 -64.02 40.20
C LEU A 6 31.16 -63.42 39.17
N ILE A 7 29.87 -63.33 39.52
CA ILE A 7 28.84 -62.69 38.70
C ILE A 7 28.85 -61.19 39.05
N GLN A 8 29.26 -60.35 38.11
CA GLN A 8 29.09 -58.89 38.20
C GLN A 8 27.64 -58.54 37.85
N PHE A 9 26.93 -57.93 38.79
CA PHE A 9 25.63 -57.30 38.56
C PHE A 9 25.87 -55.93 37.90
N LEU A 10 25.44 -55.77 36.65
CA LEU A 10 25.47 -54.49 35.95
C LEU A 10 24.17 -53.73 36.28
N THR A 11 24.25 -52.66 37.07
CA THR A 11 23.11 -51.79 37.35
C THR A 11 22.88 -50.88 36.14
N VAL A 12 21.81 -51.13 35.38
CA VAL A 12 21.39 -50.26 34.27
C VAL A 12 20.61 -49.07 34.86
N VAL A 13 21.20 -47.88 34.80
CA VAL A 13 20.51 -46.62 35.12
C VAL A 13 19.73 -46.17 33.89
N PHE A 14 18.40 -46.25 33.95
CA PHE A 14 17.52 -45.66 32.95
C PHE A 14 17.44 -44.14 33.17
N ILE A 15 18.10 -43.38 32.29
CA ILE A 15 17.92 -41.92 32.21
C ILE A 15 16.64 -41.67 31.42
N PHE A 16 15.57 -41.26 32.10
CA PHE A 16 14.38 -40.74 31.43
C PHE A 16 14.67 -39.35 30.86
N ILE A 17 14.84 -39.26 29.55
CA ILE A 17 14.84 -37.99 28.82
C ILE A 17 13.38 -37.55 28.72
N LEU A 18 13.00 -36.55 29.51
CA LEU A 18 11.71 -35.87 29.34
C LEU A 18 11.78 -35.06 28.05
N SER A 19 11.24 -35.63 26.95
CA SER A 19 10.88 -34.84 25.77
C SER A 19 9.78 -33.86 26.17
N SER A 20 10.17 -32.61 26.39
CA SER A 20 9.24 -31.49 26.43
C SER A 20 8.69 -31.30 25.00
N CYS A 21 7.45 -31.72 24.78
CA CYS A 21 6.70 -31.33 23.59
C CYS A 21 6.38 -29.83 23.70
N SER A 22 7.27 -28.98 23.19
CA SER A 22 6.94 -27.58 22.91
C SER A 22 5.91 -27.55 21.78
N LYS A 23 4.68 -27.18 22.11
CA LYS A 23 3.64 -26.86 21.13
C LYS A 23 3.92 -25.46 20.58
N ASP A 24 3.91 -25.36 19.26
CA ASP A 24 3.70 -24.14 18.48
C ASP A 24 4.80 -23.06 18.50
N ASP A 25 6.02 -23.40 18.06
CA ASP A 25 6.91 -22.41 17.46
C ASP A 25 6.36 -22.03 16.07
N LYS A 26 5.32 -21.18 16.03
CA LYS A 26 5.09 -20.38 14.81
C LYS A 26 6.37 -19.58 14.58
N PRO A 27 7.00 -19.63 13.39
CA PRO A 27 8.15 -18.79 13.12
C PRO A 27 7.78 -17.35 13.47
N LEU A 28 8.58 -16.71 14.34
CA LEU A 28 8.41 -15.31 14.69
C LEU A 28 8.37 -14.54 13.36
N GLN A 29 7.19 -14.01 13.03
CA GLN A 29 7.01 -13.24 11.82
C GLN A 29 7.98 -12.05 11.89
N GLN A 30 8.91 -11.99 10.94
CA GLN A 30 9.94 -10.96 10.93
C GLN A 30 9.26 -9.59 10.81
N SER A 31 9.46 -8.74 11.82
CA SER A 31 8.91 -7.38 11.86
C SER A 31 9.32 -6.61 10.61
N SER A 32 8.33 -6.12 9.87
CA SER A 32 8.52 -5.33 8.65
C SER A 32 8.24 -3.85 8.90
N ASN A 33 8.85 -2.98 8.10
CA ASN A 33 8.57 -1.55 8.08
C ASN A 33 7.60 -1.25 6.92
N TYR A 34 6.42 -0.73 7.22
CA TYR A 34 5.46 -0.27 6.22
C TYR A 34 5.40 1.25 6.18
N VAL A 35 5.36 1.80 4.98
CA VAL A 35 5.01 3.20 4.73
C VAL A 35 3.79 3.22 3.84
N LEU A 36 2.68 3.77 4.34
CA LEU A 36 1.38 3.79 3.67
C LEU A 36 1.11 5.20 3.12
N VAL A 37 0.87 5.28 1.81
CA VAL A 37 0.64 6.54 1.07
C VAL A 37 -0.77 6.51 0.48
N HIS A 38 -1.61 7.46 0.89
CA HIS A 38 -2.98 7.58 0.39
C HIS A 38 -3.04 8.17 -1.04
N GLY A 39 -4.21 8.03 -1.66
CA GLY A 39 -4.52 8.64 -2.95
C GLY A 39 -5.09 10.05 -2.82
N ALA A 40 -5.54 10.58 -3.96
CA ALA A 40 -6.23 11.85 -4.05
C ALA A 40 -7.56 11.85 -3.29
N TRP A 41 -7.97 13.02 -2.79
CA TRP A 41 -9.18 13.26 -2.00
C TRP A 41 -9.28 12.40 -0.73
N GLN A 42 -8.17 11.84 -0.27
CA GLN A 42 -8.05 11.00 0.92
C GLN A 42 -7.00 11.59 1.86
N ALA A 43 -6.94 11.09 3.09
CA ALA A 43 -5.95 11.55 4.07
C ALA A 43 -5.57 10.39 5.01
N PRO A 44 -4.66 10.58 5.98
CA PRO A 44 -4.18 9.50 6.85
C PRO A 44 -5.26 8.64 7.52
N TYR A 45 -6.42 9.22 7.84
CA TYR A 45 -7.55 8.50 8.48
C TYR A 45 -7.90 7.20 7.75
N ALA A 46 -7.79 7.21 6.42
CA ALA A 46 -8.12 6.09 5.53
C ALA A 46 -7.36 4.81 5.91
N TRP A 47 -6.11 4.94 6.36
CA TRP A 47 -5.25 3.82 6.68
C TRP A 47 -5.28 3.39 8.14
N GLN A 48 -6.05 4.04 9.01
CA GLN A 48 -5.92 3.85 10.46
C GLN A 48 -6.21 2.41 10.89
N THR A 49 -7.24 1.77 10.33
CA THR A 49 -7.57 0.37 10.66
C THR A 49 -6.48 -0.60 10.19
N VAL A 50 -6.00 -0.42 8.96
CA VAL A 50 -4.91 -1.24 8.39
C VAL A 50 -3.61 -1.05 9.18
N LYS A 51 -3.27 0.20 9.55
CA LYS A 51 -2.13 0.53 10.42
C LYS A 51 -2.22 -0.25 11.72
N ASN A 52 -3.34 -0.13 12.43
CA ASN A 52 -3.54 -0.79 13.72
C ASN A 52 -3.41 -2.31 13.59
N ASN A 53 -3.95 -2.89 12.51
CA ASN A 53 -3.88 -4.33 12.27
C ASN A 53 -2.46 -4.82 11.97
N LEU A 54 -1.70 -4.08 11.16
CA LEU A 54 -0.29 -4.40 10.88
C LEU A 54 0.59 -4.23 12.12
N GLU A 55 0.36 -3.22 12.96
CA GLU A 55 1.07 -3.02 14.23
C GLU A 55 0.78 -4.13 15.24
N LYS A 56 -0.46 -4.63 15.31
CA LYS A 56 -0.81 -5.81 16.12
C LYS A 56 -0.05 -7.08 15.71
N GLN A 57 0.40 -7.15 14.45
CA GLN A 57 1.25 -8.24 13.94
C GLN A 57 2.74 -8.01 14.24
N GLY A 58 3.11 -6.96 14.99
CA GLY A 58 4.49 -6.63 15.36
C GLY A 58 5.26 -5.83 14.30
N ASN A 59 4.58 -5.30 13.28
CA ASN A 59 5.20 -4.45 12.26
C ASN A 59 5.32 -2.99 12.73
N LYS A 60 6.25 -2.24 12.13
CA LYS A 60 6.32 -0.79 12.28
C LYS A 60 5.62 -0.15 11.10
N VAL A 61 4.71 0.78 11.35
CA VAL A 61 3.89 1.39 10.30
C VAL A 61 3.92 2.90 10.41
N VAL A 62 4.23 3.56 9.30
CA VAL A 62 4.08 5.00 9.13
C VAL A 62 2.99 5.24 8.10
N VAL A 63 2.02 6.07 8.43
CA VAL A 63 1.04 6.60 7.47
C VAL A 63 1.48 8.02 7.12
N VAL A 64 1.67 8.29 5.84
CA VAL A 64 2.12 9.61 5.38
C VAL A 64 0.91 10.52 5.21
N GLU A 65 0.98 11.71 5.82
CA GLU A 65 0.11 12.84 5.47
C GLU A 65 0.76 13.63 4.34
N LEU A 66 0.15 13.59 3.16
CA LEU A 66 0.64 14.37 2.01
C LEU A 66 0.25 15.85 2.18
N PRO A 67 1.10 16.79 1.74
CA PRO A 67 0.75 18.21 1.68
C PRO A 67 -0.63 18.46 1.04
N GLY A 68 -1.38 19.43 1.54
CA GLY A 68 -2.72 19.78 1.04
C GLY A 68 -3.85 18.84 1.47
N HIS A 69 -3.57 17.79 2.24
CA HIS A 69 -4.54 16.80 2.70
C HIS A 69 -4.64 16.76 4.23
N GLY A 70 -5.69 16.13 4.77
CA GLY A 70 -5.85 15.96 6.21
C GLY A 70 -5.95 17.31 6.92
N ASP A 71 -5.02 17.59 7.82
CA ASP A 71 -4.90 18.87 8.52
C ASP A 71 -3.87 19.80 7.87
N ASP A 72 -3.09 19.32 6.89
CA ASP A 72 -2.09 20.11 6.18
C ASP A 72 -2.73 21.24 5.35
N GLN A 73 -2.13 22.43 5.49
CA GLN A 73 -2.61 23.70 4.91
C GLN A 73 -1.70 24.21 3.78
N THR A 74 -0.83 23.35 3.22
CA THR A 74 0.02 23.73 2.09
C THR A 74 -0.83 24.20 0.92
N ILE A 75 -0.43 25.30 0.30
CA ILE A 75 -1.19 25.94 -0.78
C ILE A 75 -1.16 25.03 -2.03
N PRO A 76 -2.32 24.66 -2.62
CA PRO A 76 -2.38 23.71 -3.74
C PRO A 76 -1.47 24.04 -4.93
N GLY A 77 -1.36 25.32 -5.30
CA GLY A 77 -0.50 25.77 -6.39
C GLY A 77 1.01 25.56 -6.18
N THR A 78 1.44 25.21 -4.96
CA THR A 78 2.85 24.91 -4.65
C THR A 78 3.14 23.40 -4.58
N ILE A 79 2.11 22.57 -4.71
CA ILE A 79 2.21 21.13 -4.51
C ILE A 79 2.44 20.45 -5.85
N THR A 80 3.63 19.88 -6.04
CA THR A 80 3.98 19.05 -7.19
C THR A 80 4.08 17.58 -6.78
N LEU A 81 4.19 16.68 -7.76
CA LEU A 81 4.48 15.28 -7.48
C LEU A 81 5.83 15.10 -6.74
N ASP A 82 6.79 15.98 -6.99
CA ASP A 82 8.09 16.02 -6.31
C ASP A 82 7.95 16.40 -4.82
N VAL A 83 7.08 17.36 -4.51
CA VAL A 83 6.75 17.72 -3.11
C VAL A 83 6.15 16.52 -2.37
N TYR A 84 5.27 15.76 -3.02
CA TYR A 84 4.74 14.51 -2.45
C TYR A 84 5.82 13.43 -2.29
N ARG A 85 6.68 13.22 -3.30
CA ARG A 85 7.82 12.30 -3.21
C ARG A 85 8.69 12.63 -2.01
N ASP A 86 9.09 13.90 -1.86
CA ASP A 86 10.03 14.32 -0.82
C ASP A 86 9.41 14.18 0.58
N LYS A 87 8.10 14.40 0.74
CA LYS A 87 7.38 14.10 1.98
C LYS A 87 7.46 12.62 2.36
N VAL A 88 7.27 11.73 1.39
CA VAL A 88 7.36 10.28 1.61
C VAL A 88 8.81 9.86 1.93
N ILE A 89 9.80 10.45 1.26
CA ILE A 89 11.22 10.23 1.57
C ILE A 89 11.56 10.66 3.00
N ASP A 90 11.08 11.82 3.45
CA ASP A 90 11.24 12.28 4.85
C ASP A 90 10.65 11.26 5.84
N ALA A 91 9.46 10.73 5.57
CA ALA A 91 8.85 9.69 6.38
C ALA A 91 9.70 8.41 6.43
N ILE A 92 10.24 7.95 5.29
CA ILE A 92 11.12 6.77 5.20
C ILE A 92 12.43 7.00 5.96
N SER A 93 12.99 8.21 5.91
CA SER A 93 14.29 8.54 6.51
C SER A 93 14.31 8.32 8.04
N LYS A 94 13.13 8.38 8.68
CA LYS A 94 12.92 8.18 10.12
C LYS A 94 12.84 6.71 10.51
N MET A 95 12.82 5.79 9.54
CA MET A 95 12.78 4.35 9.77
C MET A 95 14.16 3.71 9.59
N ASN A 96 14.47 2.74 10.46
CA ASN A 96 15.68 1.95 10.33
C ASN A 96 15.46 0.75 9.40
N GLY A 97 16.26 0.63 8.35
CA GLY A 97 16.20 -0.47 7.39
C GLY A 97 15.49 -0.11 6.09
N LYS A 98 15.16 -1.13 5.28
CA LYS A 98 14.32 -0.95 4.09
C LYS A 98 12.85 -0.94 4.49
N VAL A 99 12.00 -0.46 3.58
CA VAL A 99 10.55 -0.38 3.78
C VAL A 99 9.77 -1.10 2.69
N ILE A 100 8.61 -1.63 3.06
CA ILE A 100 7.53 -1.98 2.15
C ILE A 100 6.73 -0.70 1.94
N LEU A 101 6.83 -0.13 0.74
CA LEU A 101 6.20 1.14 0.40
C LEU A 101 4.89 0.86 -0.34
N VAL A 102 3.78 1.22 0.29
CA VAL A 102 2.41 0.94 -0.17
C VAL A 102 1.77 2.23 -0.65
N GLY A 103 1.26 2.23 -1.87
CA GLY A 103 0.57 3.39 -2.45
C GLY A 103 -0.80 3.00 -2.97
N HIS A 104 -1.81 3.82 -2.67
CA HIS A 104 -3.17 3.69 -3.21
C HIS A 104 -3.46 4.77 -4.24
N SER A 105 -4.14 4.43 -5.33
CA SER A 105 -4.57 5.38 -6.36
C SER A 105 -3.42 6.28 -6.85
N LEU A 106 -3.53 7.62 -6.73
CA LEU A 106 -2.45 8.60 -6.96
C LEU A 106 -1.15 8.26 -6.23
N GLY A 107 -1.23 7.65 -5.04
CA GLY A 107 -0.10 7.14 -4.28
C GLY A 107 0.82 6.23 -5.10
N GLY A 108 0.29 5.51 -6.10
CA GLY A 108 1.08 4.73 -7.05
C GLY A 108 2.10 5.55 -7.85
N MET A 109 1.74 6.75 -8.31
CA MET A 109 2.66 7.67 -8.98
C MET A 109 3.77 8.12 -8.02
N ILE A 110 3.38 8.45 -6.79
CA ILE A 110 4.28 8.96 -5.75
C ILE A 110 5.30 7.89 -5.37
N ILE A 111 4.87 6.68 -5.03
CA ILE A 111 5.79 5.60 -4.63
C ILE A 111 6.73 5.18 -5.77
N SER A 112 6.29 5.32 -7.03
CA SER A 112 7.13 5.07 -8.20
C SER A 112 8.26 6.11 -8.29
N SER A 113 7.95 7.39 -8.08
CA SER A 113 8.92 8.48 -8.01
C SER A 113 9.89 8.34 -6.81
N VAL A 114 9.39 7.85 -5.66
CA VAL A 114 10.23 7.55 -4.49
C VAL A 114 11.21 6.42 -4.77
N ALA A 115 10.76 5.33 -5.40
CA ALA A 115 11.63 4.22 -5.77
C ALA A 115 12.66 4.59 -6.85
N GLU A 116 12.36 5.57 -7.71
CA GLU A 116 13.37 6.14 -8.59
C GLU A 116 14.45 6.87 -7.80
N ALA A 117 14.07 7.69 -6.81
CA ALA A 117 15.01 8.53 -6.07
C ALA A 117 15.87 7.75 -5.06
N ILE A 118 15.30 6.77 -4.35
CA ILE A 118 15.97 6.04 -3.27
C ILE A 118 15.74 4.52 -3.33
N PRO A 119 16.01 3.85 -4.46
CA PRO A 119 15.70 2.42 -4.65
C PRO A 119 16.31 1.52 -3.58
N SER A 120 17.49 1.88 -3.05
CA SER A 120 18.19 1.12 -2.02
C SER A 120 17.47 1.06 -0.67
N LYS A 121 16.53 1.99 -0.42
CA LYS A 121 15.68 2.03 0.79
C LYS A 121 14.37 1.27 0.63
N ILE A 122 14.01 0.88 -0.59
CA ILE A 122 12.75 0.21 -0.86
C ILE A 122 12.99 -1.28 -0.95
N GLU A 123 12.34 -2.04 -0.07
CA GLU A 123 12.34 -3.50 -0.15
C GLU A 123 11.39 -3.96 -1.26
N LYS A 124 10.21 -3.35 -1.30
CA LYS A 124 9.12 -3.71 -2.20
C LYS A 124 8.15 -2.55 -2.37
N LEU A 125 7.60 -2.42 -3.57
CA LEU A 125 6.47 -1.56 -3.87
C LEU A 125 5.19 -2.39 -3.87
N VAL A 126 4.15 -1.90 -3.18
CA VAL A 126 2.82 -2.50 -3.19
C VAL A 126 1.81 -1.46 -3.69
N TYR A 127 1.19 -1.75 -4.82
CA TYR A 127 0.17 -0.92 -5.46
C TYR A 127 -1.20 -1.45 -5.05
N VAL A 128 -2.00 -0.66 -4.36
CA VAL A 128 -3.38 -1.02 -3.98
C VAL A 128 -4.33 -0.20 -4.83
N ALA A 129 -4.99 -0.79 -5.83
CA ALA A 129 -5.84 -0.04 -6.77
C ALA A 129 -5.19 1.27 -7.23
N ALA A 130 -3.94 1.20 -7.69
CA ALA A 130 -3.07 2.36 -7.83
C ALA A 130 -2.54 2.52 -9.24
N TYR A 131 -2.29 3.76 -9.64
CA TYR A 131 -1.62 4.04 -10.90
C TYR A 131 -0.20 3.47 -10.89
N LEU A 132 0.12 2.64 -11.88
CA LEU A 132 1.46 2.08 -12.09
C LEU A 132 1.98 2.59 -13.44
N PRO A 133 2.73 3.71 -13.45
CA PRO A 133 3.16 4.38 -14.67
C PRO A 133 4.37 3.72 -15.32
N VAL A 134 4.55 3.98 -16.61
CA VAL A 134 5.86 3.93 -17.27
C VAL A 134 6.48 5.33 -17.35
N SER A 135 7.79 5.39 -17.59
CA SER A 135 8.54 6.65 -17.65
C SER A 135 7.92 7.64 -18.65
N GLY A 136 7.84 8.90 -18.26
CA GLY A 136 7.27 10.01 -19.03
C GLY A 136 5.75 10.20 -18.88
N GLN A 137 5.02 9.27 -18.26
CA GLN A 137 3.58 9.38 -18.10
C GLN A 137 3.16 10.26 -16.94
N THR A 138 2.05 10.96 -17.11
CA THR A 138 1.28 11.60 -16.04
C THR A 138 0.13 10.70 -15.58
N LEU A 139 -0.44 10.99 -14.41
CA LEU A 139 -1.64 10.30 -13.95
C LEU A 139 -2.81 10.59 -14.89
N ASP A 140 -2.99 11.87 -15.23
CA ASP A 140 -4.05 12.34 -16.14
C ASP A 140 -4.05 11.58 -17.47
N GLN A 141 -2.88 11.39 -18.09
CA GLN A 141 -2.74 10.61 -19.32
C GLN A 141 -3.14 9.15 -19.14
N LEU A 142 -2.79 8.52 -18.02
CA LEU A 142 -3.17 7.13 -17.73
C LEU A 142 -4.68 7.00 -17.54
N ALA A 143 -5.27 7.88 -16.74
CA ALA A 143 -6.69 7.91 -16.44
C ALA A 143 -7.53 8.05 -17.71
N HIS A 144 -7.13 8.92 -18.64
CA HIS A 144 -7.78 9.08 -19.95
C HIS A 144 -7.69 7.85 -20.87
N THR A 145 -6.90 6.83 -20.53
CA THR A 145 -6.90 5.55 -21.25
C THR A 145 -7.84 4.51 -20.63
N ASP A 146 -8.49 4.83 -19.52
CA ASP A 146 -9.47 3.96 -18.87
C ASP A 146 -10.86 4.14 -19.46
N ARG A 147 -11.22 3.28 -20.40
CA ARG A 147 -12.53 3.31 -21.05
C ARG A 147 -13.70 2.95 -20.12
N ASP A 148 -13.41 2.33 -18.98
CA ASP A 148 -14.42 1.77 -18.07
C ASP A 148 -14.48 2.57 -16.74
N SER A 149 -13.72 3.66 -16.62
CA SER A 149 -13.77 4.55 -15.44
C SER A 149 -15.07 5.36 -15.42
N GLN A 150 -15.62 5.53 -14.23
CA GLN A 150 -16.72 6.47 -13.95
C GLN A 150 -16.21 7.83 -13.46
N LEU A 151 -14.91 7.95 -13.12
CA LEU A 151 -14.27 9.22 -12.78
C LEU A 151 -13.84 9.95 -14.07
N VAL A 152 -14.82 10.56 -14.72
CA VAL A 152 -14.66 11.26 -16.01
C VAL A 152 -14.85 12.77 -15.86
N ASP A 153 -14.46 13.55 -16.86
CA ASP A 153 -14.56 15.02 -16.85
C ASP A 153 -15.93 15.57 -16.44
N SER A 154 -17.01 14.88 -16.81
CA SER A 154 -18.37 15.34 -16.50
C SER A 154 -18.72 15.27 -15.01
N VAL A 155 -17.95 14.55 -14.19
CA VAL A 155 -18.11 14.48 -12.73
C VAL A 155 -17.02 15.23 -11.96
N LEU A 156 -16.06 15.84 -12.66
CA LEU A 156 -14.98 16.64 -12.09
C LEU A 156 -15.31 18.14 -12.13
N ILE A 157 -14.77 18.88 -11.17
CA ILE A 157 -14.87 20.34 -11.09
C ILE A 157 -13.46 20.90 -11.01
N PHE A 158 -12.99 21.51 -12.10
CA PHE A 158 -11.66 22.11 -12.17
C PHE A 158 -11.70 23.58 -11.75
N ASN A 159 -10.78 23.97 -10.87
CA ASN A 159 -10.54 25.36 -10.52
C ASN A 159 -9.09 25.74 -10.82
N ASN A 160 -8.88 26.24 -12.03
CA ASN A 160 -7.56 26.62 -12.53
C ASN A 160 -6.96 27.81 -11.79
N ALA A 161 -7.77 28.70 -11.21
CA ALA A 161 -7.28 29.84 -10.46
C ALA A 161 -6.61 29.42 -9.14
N ASN A 162 -7.10 28.34 -8.52
CA ASN A 162 -6.59 27.81 -7.26
C ASN A 162 -5.73 26.55 -7.44
N TYR A 163 -5.55 26.06 -8.67
CA TYR A 163 -4.84 24.83 -8.99
C TYR A 163 -5.44 23.59 -8.28
N THR A 164 -6.76 23.47 -8.28
CA THR A 164 -7.45 22.35 -7.63
C THR A 164 -8.43 21.63 -8.55
N VAL A 165 -8.72 20.37 -8.21
CA VAL A 165 -9.75 19.54 -8.83
C VAL A 165 -10.64 18.90 -7.75
N ASP A 166 -11.94 19.00 -7.94
CA ASP A 166 -12.97 18.45 -7.07
C ASP A 166 -13.79 17.37 -7.79
N VAL A 167 -14.52 16.57 -7.02
CA VAL A 167 -15.50 15.61 -7.52
C VAL A 167 -16.89 16.13 -7.11
N LYS A 168 -17.85 16.08 -8.04
CA LYS A 168 -19.23 16.41 -7.70
C LYS A 168 -19.70 15.61 -6.48
N HIS A 169 -20.20 16.31 -5.47
CA HIS A 169 -20.40 15.76 -4.14
C HIS A 169 -21.30 14.51 -4.12
N ASP A 170 -22.35 14.51 -4.93
CA ASP A 170 -23.29 13.40 -5.10
C ASP A 170 -22.69 12.15 -5.77
N HIS A 171 -21.52 12.27 -6.40
CA HIS A 171 -20.79 11.15 -7.00
C HIS A 171 -19.72 10.54 -6.08
N ILE A 172 -19.29 11.23 -5.00
CA ILE A 172 -18.17 10.79 -4.15
C ILE A 172 -18.39 9.37 -3.60
N VAL A 173 -19.57 9.09 -3.03
CA VAL A 173 -19.87 7.76 -2.46
C VAL A 173 -19.84 6.69 -3.54
N ASN A 174 -20.53 6.91 -4.66
CA ASN A 174 -20.61 5.93 -5.75
C ASN A 174 -19.23 5.62 -6.35
N LEU A 175 -18.34 6.61 -6.43
CA LEU A 175 -17.02 6.45 -7.02
C LEU A 175 -16.04 5.73 -6.08
N PHE A 176 -15.93 6.20 -4.84
CA PHE A 176 -14.82 5.82 -3.96
C PHE A 176 -15.17 4.71 -2.96
N ILE A 177 -16.43 4.59 -2.54
CA ILE A 177 -16.79 3.78 -1.38
C ILE A 177 -18.22 3.21 -1.45
N GLN A 178 -18.66 2.83 -2.65
CA GLN A 178 -20.00 2.30 -2.89
C GLN A 178 -20.29 1.00 -2.14
N ASP A 179 -19.23 0.26 -1.78
CA ASP A 179 -19.26 -0.98 -1.03
C ASP A 179 -19.06 -0.78 0.50
N GLY A 180 -18.91 0.46 0.96
CA GLY A 180 -18.83 0.79 2.38
C GLY A 180 -20.20 0.80 3.07
N THR A 181 -20.22 0.58 4.39
CA THR A 181 -21.42 0.80 5.22
C THR A 181 -21.78 2.29 5.24
N PRO A 182 -23.03 2.67 5.58
CA PRO A 182 -23.41 4.09 5.70
C PRO A 182 -22.47 4.91 6.59
N GLU A 183 -21.95 4.33 7.67
CA GLU A 183 -21.00 4.98 8.58
C GLU A 183 -19.66 5.26 7.89
N ILE A 184 -19.17 4.30 7.10
CA ILE A 184 -17.93 4.45 6.33
C ILE A 184 -18.11 5.45 5.17
N GLN A 185 -19.26 5.43 4.50
CA GLN A 185 -19.60 6.42 3.47
C GLN A 185 -19.61 7.83 4.08
N GLN A 186 -20.26 8.00 5.24
CA GLN A 186 -20.28 9.27 5.95
C GLN A 186 -18.88 9.70 6.42
N LEU A 187 -18.04 8.77 6.87
CA LEU A 187 -16.65 9.04 7.23
C LEU A 187 -15.87 9.61 6.05
N VAL A 188 -16.03 9.04 4.85
CA VAL A 188 -15.39 9.55 3.62
C VAL A 188 -15.87 10.97 3.33
N LEU A 189 -17.18 11.21 3.36
CA LEU A 189 -17.74 12.55 3.09
C LEU A 189 -17.27 13.60 4.11
N GLN A 190 -17.14 13.24 5.39
CA GLN A 190 -16.69 14.15 6.45
C GLN A 190 -15.22 14.54 6.35
N ASN A 191 -14.38 13.67 5.80
CA ASN A 191 -12.94 13.89 5.68
C ASN A 191 -12.52 14.28 4.25
N TYR A 192 -13.48 14.44 3.35
CA TYR A 192 -13.23 14.82 1.96
C TYR A 192 -12.72 16.26 1.89
N ARG A 193 -11.69 16.49 1.06
CA ARG A 193 -11.15 17.80 0.71
C ARG A 193 -10.87 17.85 -0.79
N THR A 194 -11.00 19.04 -1.38
CA THR A 194 -10.60 19.29 -2.78
C THR A 194 -9.10 18.99 -2.97
N GLU A 195 -8.74 18.44 -4.13
CA GLU A 195 -7.39 17.94 -4.41
C GLU A 195 -6.51 18.96 -5.15
N PRO A 196 -5.21 19.06 -4.84
CA PRO A 196 -4.23 19.76 -5.68
C PRO A 196 -4.14 19.15 -7.10
N LEU A 197 -4.30 19.97 -8.13
CA LEU A 197 -4.35 19.51 -9.53
C LEU A 197 -2.96 19.19 -10.11
N ILE A 198 -1.93 19.96 -9.75
CA ILE A 198 -0.60 19.90 -10.37
C ILE A 198 0.03 18.47 -10.33
N PRO A 199 -0.08 17.68 -9.25
CA PRO A 199 0.43 16.31 -9.21
C PRO A 199 -0.15 15.36 -10.26
N PHE A 200 -1.36 15.63 -10.78
CA PHE A 200 -2.01 14.79 -11.80
C PHE A 200 -1.33 14.93 -13.17
N ILE A 201 -0.76 16.11 -13.43
CA ILE A 201 -0.19 16.49 -14.72
C ILE A 201 1.34 16.52 -14.72
N ASN A 202 1.98 16.28 -13.58
CA ASN A 202 3.43 16.11 -13.52
C ASN A 202 3.83 14.71 -13.98
N PRO A 203 4.76 14.58 -14.95
CA PRO A 203 5.22 13.26 -15.37
C PRO A 203 6.19 12.66 -14.35
N VAL A 204 6.24 11.34 -14.28
CA VAL A 204 7.34 10.63 -13.61
C VAL A 204 8.46 10.32 -14.58
N THR A 205 9.71 10.40 -14.15
CA THR A 205 10.86 9.87 -14.89
C THR A 205 11.34 8.63 -14.17
N LEU A 206 11.37 7.49 -14.86
CA LEU A 206 11.67 6.18 -14.28
C LEU A 206 12.75 5.47 -15.10
N THR A 207 13.66 4.77 -14.42
CA THR A 207 14.77 4.03 -15.04
C THR A 207 14.77 2.55 -14.65
N GLU A 208 15.39 1.70 -15.46
CA GLU A 208 15.55 0.27 -15.14
C GLU A 208 16.41 0.03 -13.91
N GLY A 209 17.46 0.84 -13.71
CA GLY A 209 18.40 0.70 -12.60
C GLY A 209 17.81 1.08 -11.24
N ASN A 210 16.89 2.05 -11.20
CA ASN A 210 16.28 2.53 -9.97
C ASN A 210 14.87 1.95 -9.79
N PHE A 211 13.83 2.65 -10.24
CA PHE A 211 12.45 2.17 -10.12
C PHE A 211 12.26 0.74 -10.65
N GLY A 212 12.85 0.45 -11.81
CA GLY A 212 12.75 -0.85 -12.48
C GLY A 212 13.32 -2.00 -11.65
N SER A 213 14.37 -1.76 -10.86
CA SER A 213 15.05 -2.80 -10.07
C SER A 213 14.29 -3.22 -8.81
N VAL A 214 13.34 -2.39 -8.36
CA VAL A 214 12.54 -2.67 -7.16
C VAL A 214 11.39 -3.65 -7.49
N LYS A 215 11.22 -4.68 -6.66
CA LYS A 215 10.12 -5.65 -6.77
C LYS A 215 8.77 -4.94 -6.60
N LYS A 216 7.81 -5.29 -7.47
CA LYS A 216 6.46 -4.71 -7.50
C LYS A 216 5.41 -5.78 -7.24
N VAL A 217 4.49 -5.50 -6.34
CA VAL A 217 3.29 -6.29 -6.08
C VAL A 217 2.08 -5.40 -6.33
N TYR A 218 1.02 -5.99 -6.87
CA TYR A 218 -0.22 -5.27 -7.13
C TYR A 218 -1.40 -5.97 -6.42
N ILE A 219 -2.22 -5.21 -5.73
CA ILE A 219 -3.48 -5.64 -5.10
C ILE A 219 -4.61 -4.98 -5.91
N LYS A 220 -5.24 -5.80 -6.76
CA LYS A 220 -6.29 -5.39 -7.69
C LYS A 220 -7.66 -5.39 -7.02
N THR A 221 -8.40 -4.30 -7.15
CA THR A 221 -9.80 -4.16 -6.72
C THR A 221 -10.73 -4.57 -7.86
N LEU A 222 -11.72 -5.42 -7.59
CA LEU A 222 -12.54 -6.02 -8.65
C LEU A 222 -13.82 -5.24 -9.01
N GLN A 223 -14.24 -4.29 -8.16
CA GLN A 223 -15.45 -3.48 -8.36
C GLN A 223 -15.11 -1.98 -8.42
N ASP A 224 -13.90 -1.64 -8.82
CA ASP A 224 -13.40 -0.27 -8.82
C ASP A 224 -14.07 0.58 -9.91
N HIS A 225 -14.69 1.69 -9.51
CA HIS A 225 -15.32 2.65 -10.42
C HIS A 225 -14.38 3.77 -10.85
N VAL A 226 -13.19 3.90 -10.26
CA VAL A 226 -12.23 4.98 -10.49
C VAL A 226 -11.08 4.53 -11.37
N ILE A 227 -10.37 3.47 -10.95
CA ILE A 227 -9.35 2.80 -11.76
C ILE A 227 -9.90 1.43 -12.09
N SER A 228 -10.56 1.31 -13.22
CA SER A 228 -11.32 0.11 -13.56
C SER A 228 -10.43 -1.14 -13.55
N PRO A 229 -11.00 -2.34 -13.33
CA PRO A 229 -10.27 -3.59 -13.51
C PRO A 229 -9.53 -3.69 -14.85
N TYR A 230 -10.07 -3.07 -15.92
CA TYR A 230 -9.43 -2.99 -17.23
C TYR A 230 -8.13 -2.18 -17.19
N LEU A 231 -8.14 -0.95 -16.65
CA LEU A 231 -6.92 -0.14 -16.58
C LEU A 231 -5.90 -0.77 -15.62
N GLN A 232 -6.35 -1.35 -14.50
CA GLN A 232 -5.47 -2.07 -13.57
C GLN A 232 -4.73 -3.20 -14.31
N ASP A 233 -5.42 -4.04 -15.09
CA ASP A 233 -4.79 -5.13 -15.86
C ASP A 233 -3.79 -4.62 -16.90
N LYS A 234 -4.11 -3.51 -17.58
CA LYS A 234 -3.22 -2.88 -18.55
C LYS A 234 -1.93 -2.40 -17.89
N MET A 235 -2.02 -1.74 -16.75
CA MET A 235 -0.85 -1.25 -16.00
C MET A 235 -0.04 -2.39 -15.39
N ILE A 236 -0.69 -3.43 -14.85
CA ILE A 236 -0.02 -4.65 -14.34
C ILE A 236 0.82 -5.31 -15.43
N THR A 237 0.26 -5.42 -16.64
CA THR A 237 0.95 -6.03 -17.79
C THR A 237 2.16 -5.20 -18.22
N ALA A 238 2.02 -3.87 -18.27
CA ALA A 238 3.10 -2.96 -18.67
C ALA A 238 4.22 -2.83 -17.61
N GLY A 239 3.87 -2.90 -16.31
CA GLY A 239 4.76 -2.56 -15.20
C GLY A 239 5.63 -3.69 -14.65
N VAL A 240 5.66 -4.87 -15.29
CA VAL A 240 6.44 -6.05 -14.87
C VAL A 240 6.21 -6.40 -13.39
N VAL A 241 4.94 -6.58 -13.02
CA VAL A 241 4.54 -6.90 -11.65
C VAL A 241 4.92 -8.34 -11.30
N LYS A 242 5.56 -8.56 -10.14
CA LYS A 242 6.02 -9.87 -9.69
C LYS A 242 4.88 -10.75 -9.21
N SER A 243 3.92 -10.16 -8.49
CA SER A 243 2.78 -10.87 -7.91
C SER A 243 1.56 -9.98 -7.92
N VAL A 244 0.41 -10.59 -8.23
CA VAL A 244 -0.89 -9.92 -8.26
C VAL A 244 -1.81 -10.63 -7.29
N TYR A 245 -2.39 -9.87 -6.37
CA TYR A 245 -3.49 -10.29 -5.50
C TYR A 245 -4.76 -9.58 -5.94
N GLN A 246 -5.91 -10.14 -5.56
CA GLN A 246 -7.21 -9.58 -5.89
C GLN A 246 -8.04 -9.44 -4.62
N ILE A 247 -8.84 -8.38 -4.55
CA ILE A 247 -9.79 -8.13 -3.48
C ILE A 247 -11.12 -7.67 -4.08
N ASN A 248 -12.21 -8.28 -3.62
CA ASN A 248 -13.55 -8.02 -4.16
C ASN A 248 -14.19 -6.79 -3.47
N THR A 249 -13.65 -5.61 -3.77
CA THR A 249 -14.07 -4.31 -3.24
C THR A 249 -14.16 -3.26 -4.35
N GLY A 250 -14.75 -2.12 -4.02
CA GLY A 250 -14.57 -0.85 -4.73
C GLY A 250 -13.16 -0.27 -4.55
N HIS A 251 -13.05 1.04 -4.71
CA HIS A 251 -11.74 1.73 -4.81
C HIS A 251 -10.96 1.80 -3.48
N CYS A 252 -11.64 1.78 -2.34
CA CYS A 252 -11.05 2.03 -1.02
C CYS A 252 -11.08 0.79 -0.09
N PRO A 253 -10.35 -0.30 -0.40
CA PRO A 253 -10.38 -1.53 0.40
C PRO A 253 -9.89 -1.37 1.84
N PHE A 254 -9.08 -0.34 2.14
CA PHE A 254 -8.63 -0.01 3.50
C PHE A 254 -9.76 0.53 4.39
N LEU A 255 -10.88 0.96 3.79
CA LEU A 255 -12.10 1.34 4.49
C LEU A 255 -13.15 0.23 4.45
N SER A 256 -13.44 -0.34 3.28
CA SER A 256 -14.54 -1.31 3.13
C SER A 256 -14.19 -2.71 3.64
N GLN A 257 -12.95 -3.16 3.47
CA GLN A 257 -12.49 -4.49 3.91
C GLN A 257 -11.05 -4.47 4.48
N PRO A 258 -10.78 -3.68 5.55
CA PRO A 258 -9.43 -3.47 6.08
C PRO A 258 -8.71 -4.74 6.53
N ASP A 259 -9.42 -5.72 7.10
CA ASP A 259 -8.83 -6.98 7.56
C ASP A 259 -8.35 -7.86 6.39
N ALA A 260 -9.16 -7.91 5.33
CA ALA A 260 -8.80 -8.62 4.10
C ALA A 260 -7.59 -7.95 3.43
N LEU A 261 -7.59 -6.61 3.33
CA LEU A 261 -6.44 -5.88 2.80
C LEU A 261 -5.18 -6.08 3.65
N THR A 262 -5.30 -6.03 4.99
CA THR A 262 -4.17 -6.30 5.89
C THR A 262 -3.57 -7.69 5.61
N SER A 263 -4.43 -8.70 5.46
CA SER A 263 -4.00 -10.07 5.17
C SER A 263 -3.26 -10.17 3.83
N LEU A 264 -3.69 -9.43 2.80
CA LEU A 264 -3.01 -9.37 1.52
C LEU A 264 -1.68 -8.62 1.59
N LEU A 265 -1.59 -7.53 2.37
CA LEU A 265 -0.32 -6.83 2.61
C LEU A 265 0.70 -7.73 3.31
N THR A 266 0.26 -8.52 4.30
CA THR A 266 1.11 -9.51 4.97
C THR A 266 1.59 -10.59 4.00
N GLN A 267 0.74 -11.07 3.09
CA GLN A 267 1.15 -12.02 2.05
C GLN A 267 2.12 -11.39 1.05
N ALA A 268 1.86 -10.14 0.64
CA ALA A 268 2.71 -9.38 -0.25
C ALA A 268 4.10 -9.15 0.34
N ALA A 269 4.22 -8.96 1.65
CA ALA A 269 5.51 -8.82 2.34
C ALA A 269 6.38 -10.08 2.21
N ASN A 270 5.78 -11.26 2.29
CA ASN A 270 6.49 -12.54 2.35
C ASN A 270 6.89 -13.14 0.98
N ASN A 271 6.44 -12.58 -0.16
CA ASN A 271 6.71 -13.07 -1.52
C ASN A 271 7.79 -12.26 -2.27
#